data_AF-A0A2D5BLT0-F1
#
_entry.id   AF-A0A2D5BLT0-F1
#
_cell.length_a   1.000
_cell.length_b   1.000
_cell.length_c   1.000
_cell.angle_alpha   90.00
_cell.angle_beta   90.00
_cell.angle_gamma   90.00
#
_symmetry.space_group_name_H-M   'P 1'
#
loop_
_entity.id
_entity.type
_entity.pdbx_description
1 polymer ?
#
loop_
_entity_poly.entity_id
_entity_poly.type
_entity_poly.pdbx_seq_one_letter_code
_entity_poly.pdbx_strand_id
1 'polypeptide(L)'
;MSFKDVAQPTTYDERCALAERTRTELSLAGTLIIDSMDDQSRALFGDLPTPGLIIGADGLVKVKLPWAEPAVLSTRLKKVLNSPPTETITPRGRLIRALATLYAGDVDDASKALDALAFAWSGQVKLRPLLLRARAACLPEQSVEREVACDYVEKIAQRVLKGPRLTAAIAEINALRKN
;
A
#
# COMPACT_ATOMS: atom_id res chain seq x y z
N MET A 1 -5.02 30.58 8.25
CA MET A 1 -3.73 30.00 7.82
C MET A 1 -2.82 29.92 9.04
N SER A 2 -2.36 28.72 9.41
CA SER A 2 -1.71 28.46 10.70
C SER A 2 -0.22 28.83 10.75
N PHE A 3 0.36 29.39 9.67
CA PHE A 3 1.77 29.81 9.59
C PHE A 3 1.91 31.12 8.80
N LYS A 4 1.39 32.22 9.33
CA LYS A 4 1.38 33.52 8.61
C LYS A 4 2.79 34.06 8.32
N ASP A 5 3.78 33.67 9.12
CA ASP A 5 5.13 34.23 9.07
C ASP A 5 6.12 33.36 8.27
N VAL A 6 5.64 32.26 7.65
CA VAL A 6 6.46 31.37 6.83
C VAL A 6 6.00 31.48 5.38
N ALA A 7 6.87 32.05 4.54
CA ALA A 7 6.67 32.07 3.09
C ALA A 7 6.48 30.62 2.59
N GLN A 8 5.39 30.39 1.86
CA GLN A 8 5.10 29.07 1.30
C GLN A 8 6.02 28.80 0.11
N PRO A 9 6.72 27.65 0.09
CA PRO A 9 7.55 27.26 -1.05
C PRO A 9 6.74 27.18 -2.35
N THR A 10 7.28 27.78 -3.40
CA THR A 10 6.72 27.75 -4.77
C THR A 10 7.46 26.78 -5.68
N THR A 11 8.64 26.32 -5.26
CA THR A 11 9.45 25.32 -5.96
C THR A 11 9.84 24.16 -5.05
N TYR A 12 10.24 23.03 -5.65
CA TYR A 12 10.68 21.86 -4.90
C TYR A 12 11.98 22.14 -4.12
N ASP A 13 12.90 22.93 -4.69
CA ASP A 13 14.14 23.31 -4.02
C ASP A 13 13.90 24.20 -2.79
N GLU A 14 12.95 25.14 -2.89
CA GLU A 14 12.51 25.95 -1.74
C GLU A 14 11.90 25.08 -0.64
N ARG A 15 11.13 24.04 -1.03
CA ARG A 15 10.54 23.09 -0.07
C ARG A 15 11.62 22.27 0.62
N CYS A 16 12.64 21.84 -0.12
CA CYS A 16 13.84 21.19 0.42
C CYS A 16 14.60 22.08 1.40
N ALA A 17 14.86 23.33 1.02
CA ALA A 17 15.56 24.30 1.85
C ALA A 17 14.80 24.60 3.16
N LEU A 18 13.47 24.77 3.08
CA LEU A 18 12.63 24.97 4.26
C LEU A 18 12.70 23.75 5.20
N ALA A 19 12.58 22.54 4.65
CA ALA A 19 12.59 21.31 5.43
C ALA A 19 13.93 21.08 6.14
N GLU A 20 15.07 21.34 5.47
CA GLU A 20 16.40 21.19 6.07
C GLU A 20 16.67 22.27 7.13
N ARG A 21 16.20 23.50 6.91
CA ARG A 21 16.24 24.54 7.94
C ARG A 21 15.45 24.13 9.17
N THR A 22 14.22 23.68 9.00
CA THR A 22 13.38 23.18 10.11
C THR A 22 14.02 22.00 10.83
N ARG A 23 14.62 21.06 10.09
CA ARG A 23 15.36 19.93 10.68
C ARG A 23 16.50 20.40 11.57
N THR A 24 17.28 21.37 11.11
CA THR A 24 18.40 21.95 11.85
C THR A 24 17.93 22.71 13.08
N GLU A 25 16.97 23.62 12.92
CA GLU A 25 16.42 24.45 14.00
C GLU A 25 15.79 23.61 15.12
N LEU A 26 15.07 22.55 14.77
CA LEU A 26 14.41 21.67 15.73
C LEU A 26 15.25 20.45 16.12
N SER A 27 16.48 20.33 15.60
CA SER A 27 17.37 19.17 15.83
C SER A 27 16.68 17.82 15.58
N LEU A 28 15.90 17.72 14.49
CA LEU A 28 15.13 16.52 14.18
C LEU A 28 16.05 15.38 13.74
N ALA A 29 15.93 14.25 14.43
CA ALA A 29 16.61 13.01 14.09
C ALA A 29 15.79 12.18 13.10
N GLY A 30 16.48 11.39 12.26
CA GLY A 30 15.86 10.47 11.31
C GLY A 30 15.86 10.95 9.87
N THR A 31 15.24 10.14 9.00
CA THR A 31 15.12 10.42 7.57
C THR A 31 13.97 11.38 7.32
N LEU A 32 14.26 12.47 6.60
CA LEU A 32 13.26 13.41 6.12
C LEU A 32 12.90 13.07 4.67
N ILE A 33 11.61 12.94 4.38
CA ILE A 33 11.10 12.74 3.03
C ILE A 33 10.18 13.92 2.73
N ILE A 34 10.34 14.50 1.55
CA ILE A 34 9.66 15.73 1.14
C ILE A 34 8.67 15.39 0.04
N ASP A 35 7.43 15.83 0.23
CA ASP A 35 6.38 15.63 -0.75
C ASP A 35 6.66 16.45 -2.02
N SER A 36 6.24 15.92 -3.17
CA SER A 36 6.33 16.63 -4.44
C SER A 36 5.41 17.85 -4.48
N MET A 37 5.59 18.71 -5.50
CA MET A 37 4.84 19.97 -5.62
C MET A 37 3.35 19.79 -5.91
N ASP A 38 2.92 18.58 -6.27
CA ASP A 38 1.52 18.18 -6.45
C ASP A 38 0.87 17.62 -5.18
N ASP A 39 1.59 17.63 -4.04
CA ASP A 39 1.09 17.27 -2.72
C ASP A 39 0.45 15.86 -2.67
N GLN A 40 1.05 14.88 -3.37
CA GLN A 40 0.53 13.50 -3.44
C GLN A 40 0.42 12.83 -2.08
N SER A 41 1.41 13.01 -1.20
CA SER A 41 1.36 12.42 0.13
C SER A 41 0.24 13.04 0.97
N ARG A 42 0.01 14.35 0.83
CA ARG A 42 -1.12 15.04 1.47
C ARG A 42 -2.46 14.49 0.98
N ALA A 43 -2.62 14.32 -0.33
CA ALA A 43 -3.83 13.72 -0.88
C ALA A 43 -4.07 12.29 -0.35
N LEU A 44 -3.00 11.50 -0.19
CA LEU A 44 -3.08 10.12 0.28
C LEU A 44 -3.39 10.01 1.79
N PHE A 45 -2.77 10.85 2.62
CA PHE A 45 -2.82 10.72 4.07
C PHE A 45 -3.83 11.67 4.74
N GLY A 46 -4.33 12.67 4.02
CA GLY A 46 -5.35 13.62 4.47
C GLY A 46 -4.87 15.07 4.43
N ASP A 47 -5.82 15.99 4.40
CA ASP A 47 -5.61 17.43 4.24
C ASP A 47 -5.21 18.16 5.53
N LEU A 48 -5.11 17.43 6.65
CA LEU A 48 -4.80 17.98 7.95
C LEU A 48 -3.35 18.51 8.00
N PRO A 49 -3.06 19.58 8.77
CA PRO A 49 -1.75 20.23 8.73
C PRO A 49 -0.61 19.35 9.22
N THR A 50 -0.86 18.50 10.23
CA THR A 50 0.19 17.68 10.88
C THR A 50 -0.39 16.35 11.37
N PRO A 51 -0.84 15.43 10.49
CA PRO A 51 -1.40 14.16 10.91
C PRO A 51 -0.31 13.26 11.53
N GLY A 52 -0.67 12.55 12.59
CA GLY A 52 0.17 11.51 13.19
C GLY A 52 -0.19 10.13 12.63
N LEU A 53 0.74 9.43 11.99
CA LEU A 53 0.50 8.13 11.36
C LEU A 53 1.49 7.08 11.88
N ILE A 54 1.01 5.87 12.09
CA ILE A 54 1.86 4.70 12.32
C ILE A 54 1.52 3.66 11.27
N ILE A 55 2.49 3.36 10.41
CA ILE A 55 2.38 2.35 9.36
C ILE A 55 3.12 1.11 9.85
N GLY A 56 2.43 -0.03 9.87
CA GLY A 56 3.04 -1.31 10.24
C GLY A 56 4.02 -1.80 9.18
N ALA A 57 4.89 -2.75 9.55
CA ALA A 57 5.80 -3.42 8.60
C ALA A 57 5.05 -4.18 7.49
N ASP A 58 3.77 -4.50 7.73
CA ASP A 58 2.86 -5.05 6.74
C ASP A 58 2.41 -4.02 5.71
N GLY A 59 2.73 -2.73 5.87
CA GLY A 59 2.36 -1.63 4.99
C GLY A 59 0.92 -1.12 5.17
N LEU A 60 0.29 -1.38 6.33
CA LEU A 60 -1.05 -0.89 6.67
C LEU A 60 -0.98 0.23 7.72
N VAL A 61 -1.88 1.20 7.62
CA VAL A 61 -2.04 2.23 8.66
C VAL A 61 -2.66 1.58 9.90
N LYS A 62 -1.88 1.49 10.98
CA LYS A 62 -2.33 0.96 12.29
C LYS A 62 -2.92 2.06 13.16
N VAL A 63 -2.47 3.30 12.96
CA VAL A 63 -2.91 4.47 13.71
C VAL A 63 -2.94 5.67 12.79
N LYS A 64 -4.04 6.43 12.87
CA LYS A 64 -4.18 7.77 12.30
C LYS A 64 -4.70 8.70 13.38
N LEU A 65 -4.01 9.83 13.56
CA LEU A 65 -4.39 10.90 14.46
C LEU A 65 -4.57 12.18 13.65
N PRO A 66 -5.59 13.00 13.97
CA PRO A 66 -5.78 14.27 13.31
C PRO A 66 -4.64 15.25 13.57
N TRP A 67 -3.93 15.05 14.68
CA TRP A 67 -2.76 15.84 15.08
C TRP A 67 -1.66 14.93 15.65
N ALA A 68 -0.41 15.21 15.30
CA ALA A 68 0.74 14.48 15.80
C ALA A 68 1.03 14.84 17.27
N GLU A 69 0.40 14.11 18.19
CA GLU A 69 0.63 14.26 19.63
C GLU A 69 1.65 13.22 20.14
N PRO A 70 2.85 13.64 20.60
CA PRO A 70 3.94 12.70 20.91
C PRO A 70 3.61 11.66 21.99
N ALA A 71 2.92 12.05 23.07
CA ALA A 71 2.56 11.15 24.17
C ALA A 71 1.61 10.03 23.70
N VAL A 72 0.63 10.39 22.86
CA VAL A 72 -0.33 9.46 22.28
C VAL A 72 0.36 8.57 21.25
N LEU A 73 1.17 9.14 20.36
CA LEU A 73 1.92 8.37 19.34
C LEU A 73 2.87 7.38 19.98
N SER A 74 3.64 7.77 21.00
CA SER A 74 4.58 6.88 21.71
C SER A 74 3.87 5.68 22.33
N THR A 75 2.75 5.92 23.01
CA THR A 75 1.94 4.85 23.61
C THR A 75 1.39 3.89 22.56
N ARG A 76 0.84 4.43 21.47
CA ARG A 76 0.29 3.59 20.39
C ARG A 76 1.37 2.87 19.59
N LEU A 77 2.53 3.48 19.39
CA LEU A 77 3.69 2.86 18.74
C LEU A 77 4.17 1.64 19.53
N LYS A 78 4.33 1.77 20.86
CA LYS A 78 4.67 0.63 21.72
C LYS A 78 3.64 -0.50 21.60
N LYS A 79 2.34 -0.16 21.54
CA LYS A 79 1.29 -1.17 21.33
C LYS A 79 1.42 -1.87 19.98
N VAL A 80 1.70 -1.14 18.90
CA VAL A 80 1.90 -1.73 17.57
C VAL A 80 3.15 -2.61 17.52
N LEU A 81 4.27 -2.17 18.11
CA LEU A 81 5.51 -2.94 18.18
C LEU A 81 5.39 -4.22 19.01
N ASN A 82 4.58 -4.19 20.07
CA ASN A 82 4.35 -5.34 20.96
C ASN A 82 3.20 -6.24 20.48
N SER A 83 2.45 -5.83 19.45
CA SER A 83 1.44 -6.70 18.86
C SER A 83 2.15 -7.83 18.11
N PRO A 84 1.65 -9.07 18.15
CA PRO A 84 2.19 -10.12 17.31
C PRO A 84 2.22 -9.60 15.87
N PRO A 85 3.30 -9.86 15.10
CA PRO A 85 3.36 -9.40 13.72
C PRO A 85 2.08 -9.87 13.05
N THR A 86 1.23 -8.91 12.66
CA THR A 86 0.14 -9.21 11.72
C THR A 86 0.86 -9.87 10.57
N GLU A 87 0.54 -11.14 10.28
CA GLU A 87 1.24 -11.94 9.27
C GLU A 87 1.66 -10.99 8.17
N THR A 88 2.97 -10.77 8.02
CA THR A 88 3.48 -9.85 7.02
C THR A 88 3.01 -10.44 5.72
N ILE A 89 1.87 -9.94 5.22
CA ILE A 89 1.40 -10.31 3.91
C ILE A 89 2.42 -9.63 3.03
N THR A 90 3.46 -10.40 2.71
CA THR A 90 4.51 -9.98 1.81
C THR A 90 3.86 -9.40 0.56
N PRO A 91 4.53 -8.51 -0.17
CA PRO A 91 4.13 -8.17 -1.54
C PRO A 91 3.51 -9.36 -2.29
N ARG A 92 4.23 -10.47 -2.33
CA ARG A 92 3.76 -11.72 -2.91
C ARG A 92 2.44 -12.22 -2.30
N GLY A 93 2.30 -12.22 -0.98
CA GLY A 93 1.06 -12.58 -0.29
C GLY A 93 -0.13 -11.67 -0.64
N ARG A 94 0.11 -10.36 -0.83
CA ARG A 94 -0.97 -9.40 -1.15
C ARG A 94 -1.44 -9.62 -2.58
N LEU A 95 -0.51 -9.87 -3.51
CA LEU A 95 -0.82 -10.29 -4.87
C LEU A 95 -1.57 -11.62 -4.90
N ILE A 96 -1.15 -12.60 -4.10
CA ILE A 96 -1.88 -13.88 -3.99
C ILE A 96 -3.32 -13.66 -3.54
N ARG A 97 -3.56 -12.80 -2.54
CA ARG A 97 -4.92 -12.46 -2.10
C ARG A 97 -5.72 -11.76 -3.19
N ALA A 98 -5.14 -10.76 -3.85
CA ALA A 98 -5.81 -10.06 -4.94
C ALA A 98 -6.18 -11.00 -6.11
N LEU A 99 -5.28 -11.93 -6.45
CA LEU A 99 -5.56 -12.98 -7.45
C LEU A 99 -6.65 -13.96 -6.99
N ALA A 100 -6.70 -14.31 -5.70
CA ALA A 100 -7.75 -15.16 -5.16
C ALA A 100 -9.13 -14.46 -5.19
N THR A 101 -9.19 -13.17 -4.85
CA THR A 101 -10.40 -12.32 -4.96
C THR A 101 -10.87 -12.23 -6.42
N LEU A 102 -9.94 -12.04 -7.36
CA LEU A 102 -10.26 -12.02 -8.78
C LEU A 102 -10.83 -13.37 -9.25
N TYR A 103 -10.24 -14.48 -8.81
CA TYR A 103 -10.72 -15.82 -9.15
C TYR A 103 -12.08 -16.15 -8.50
N ALA A 104 -12.41 -15.51 -7.38
CA ALA A 104 -13.72 -15.60 -6.76
C ALA A 104 -14.81 -14.80 -7.51
N GLY A 105 -14.43 -14.02 -8.53
CA GLY A 105 -15.35 -13.23 -9.35
C GLY A 105 -15.56 -11.79 -8.85
N ASP A 106 -14.90 -11.39 -7.77
CA ASP A 106 -14.96 -10.03 -7.24
C ASP A 106 -13.88 -9.16 -7.91
N VAL A 107 -14.20 -8.72 -9.11
CA VAL A 107 -13.28 -7.99 -9.98
C VAL A 107 -12.94 -6.61 -9.42
N ASP A 108 -13.91 -5.93 -8.79
CA ASP A 108 -13.75 -4.55 -8.31
C ASP A 108 -12.80 -4.49 -7.11
N ASP A 109 -12.96 -5.38 -6.13
CA ASP A 109 -12.08 -5.41 -4.97
C ASP A 109 -10.70 -5.99 -5.29
N ALA A 110 -10.62 -6.93 -6.24
CA ALA A 110 -9.34 -7.35 -6.80
C ALA A 110 -8.61 -6.20 -7.50
N SER A 111 -9.31 -5.40 -8.29
CA SER A 111 -8.73 -4.25 -8.99
C SER A 111 -8.18 -3.22 -8.00
N LYS A 112 -8.95 -2.83 -6.99
CA LYS A 112 -8.49 -1.91 -5.92
C LYS A 112 -7.24 -2.44 -5.20
N ALA A 113 -7.22 -3.74 -4.89
CA ALA A 113 -6.08 -4.37 -4.23
C ALA A 113 -4.83 -4.38 -5.12
N LEU A 114 -4.98 -4.62 -6.43
CA LEU A 114 -3.89 -4.58 -7.41
C LEU A 114 -3.36 -3.16 -7.63
N ASP A 115 -4.24 -2.15 -7.61
CA ASP A 115 -3.87 -0.74 -7.74
C ASP A 115 -3.04 -0.26 -6.53
N ALA A 116 -3.46 -0.64 -5.32
CA ALA A 116 -2.70 -0.40 -4.10
C ALA A 116 -1.32 -1.09 -4.11
N LEU A 117 -1.20 -2.23 -4.80
CA LEU A 117 0.08 -2.93 -4.99
C LEU A 117 0.97 -2.28 -6.04
N ALA A 118 0.39 -1.74 -7.12
CA ALA A 118 1.13 -1.07 -8.19
C ALA A 118 1.94 0.13 -7.64
N PHE A 119 1.33 0.92 -6.76
CA PHE A 119 1.96 2.08 -6.11
C PHE A 119 3.11 1.66 -5.19
N ALA A 120 2.97 0.56 -4.45
CA ALA A 120 3.97 0.09 -3.50
C ALA A 120 5.19 -0.60 -4.16
N TRP A 121 5.16 -0.92 -5.46
CA TRP A 121 6.08 -1.87 -6.11
C TRP A 121 7.02 -1.28 -7.16
N SER A 122 7.26 0.03 -7.14
CA SER A 122 8.22 0.67 -8.06
C SER A 122 9.62 0.02 -8.03
N GLY A 123 10.03 -0.62 -6.92
CA GLY A 123 11.33 -1.28 -6.74
C GLY A 123 11.43 -2.80 -7.04
N GLN A 124 10.33 -3.53 -7.27
CA GLN A 124 10.39 -5.01 -7.44
C GLN A 124 10.10 -5.47 -8.88
N VAL A 125 11.11 -5.36 -9.76
CA VAL A 125 11.03 -5.66 -11.20
C VAL A 125 10.48 -7.06 -11.52
N LYS A 126 10.77 -8.06 -10.68
CA LYS A 126 10.36 -9.46 -10.91
C LYS A 126 8.85 -9.71 -10.78
N LEU A 127 8.12 -8.85 -10.05
CA LEU A 127 6.68 -9.03 -9.82
C LEU A 127 5.80 -8.15 -10.73
N ARG A 128 6.39 -7.16 -11.42
CA ARG A 128 5.67 -6.28 -12.35
C ARG A 128 4.91 -7.03 -13.47
N PRO A 129 5.48 -8.06 -14.13
CA PRO A 129 4.74 -8.80 -15.15
C PRO A 129 3.52 -9.53 -14.61
N LEU A 130 3.56 -9.98 -13.35
CA LEU A 130 2.45 -10.66 -12.70
C LEU A 130 1.33 -9.67 -12.35
N LEU A 131 1.69 -8.50 -11.84
CA LEU A 131 0.74 -7.44 -11.49
C LEU A 131 0.04 -6.85 -12.73
N LEU A 132 0.77 -6.63 -13.83
CA LEU A 132 0.20 -6.17 -15.09
C LEU A 132 -0.81 -7.17 -15.67
N ARG A 133 -0.50 -8.47 -15.59
CA ARG A 133 -1.40 -9.54 -16.05
C ARG A 133 -2.64 -9.68 -15.17
N ALA A 134 -2.47 -9.55 -13.84
CA ALA A 134 -3.59 -9.55 -12.92
C ALA A 134 -4.55 -8.38 -13.19
N ARG A 135 -4.02 -7.18 -13.48
CA ARG A 135 -4.85 -6.01 -13.87
C ARG A 135 -5.54 -6.22 -15.21
N ALA A 136 -4.88 -6.85 -16.18
CA ALA A 136 -5.51 -7.17 -17.47
C ALA A 136 -6.71 -8.12 -17.31
N ALA A 137 -6.68 -9.03 -16.34
CA ALA A 137 -7.80 -9.91 -16.02
C ALA A 137 -8.96 -9.19 -15.28
N CYS A 138 -8.76 -7.96 -14.80
CA CYS A 138 -9.81 -7.09 -14.28
C CYS A 138 -10.50 -6.23 -15.38
N LEU A 139 -10.06 -6.32 -16.64
CA LEU A 139 -10.65 -5.55 -17.73
C LEU A 139 -12.06 -6.06 -18.09
N PRO A 140 -12.88 -5.24 -18.77
CA PRO A 140 -14.20 -5.64 -19.26
C PRO A 140 -14.13 -6.89 -20.14
N GLU A 141 -15.20 -7.69 -20.10
CA GLU A 141 -15.27 -9.05 -20.67
C GLU A 141 -15.07 -9.11 -22.19
N GLN A 142 -15.27 -7.97 -22.86
CA GLN A 142 -15.11 -7.81 -24.31
C GLN A 142 -13.67 -7.50 -24.74
N SER A 143 -12.70 -7.43 -23.82
CA SER A 143 -11.31 -7.19 -24.16
C SER A 143 -10.58 -8.49 -24.52
N VAL A 144 -9.93 -8.51 -25.68
CA VAL A 144 -9.02 -9.60 -26.12
C VAL A 144 -7.92 -9.85 -25.09
N GLU A 145 -7.57 -8.81 -24.31
CA GLU A 145 -6.56 -8.84 -23.27
C GLU A 145 -7.00 -9.62 -22.02
N ARG A 146 -8.31 -9.69 -21.72
CA ARG A 146 -8.85 -10.44 -20.56
C ARG A 146 -8.79 -11.95 -20.79
N GLU A 147 -9.18 -12.41 -21.97
CA GLU A 147 -9.21 -13.85 -22.30
C GLU A 147 -7.80 -14.46 -22.25
N VAL A 148 -6.81 -13.75 -22.78
CA VAL A 148 -5.39 -14.14 -22.71
C VAL A 148 -4.83 -14.05 -21.27
N ALA A 149 -5.33 -13.12 -20.45
CA ALA A 149 -4.89 -12.93 -19.08
C ALA A 149 -5.45 -13.97 -18.11
N CYS A 150 -6.72 -14.36 -18.22
CA CYS A 150 -7.38 -15.36 -17.36
C CYS A 150 -6.68 -16.72 -17.42
N ASP A 151 -6.39 -17.20 -18.63
CA ASP A 151 -5.75 -18.49 -18.89
C ASP A 151 -4.33 -18.59 -18.29
N TYR A 152 -3.68 -17.43 -18.12
CA TYR A 152 -2.35 -17.31 -17.54
C TYR A 152 -2.36 -17.05 -16.03
N VAL A 153 -3.37 -16.35 -15.50
CA VAL A 153 -3.58 -16.16 -14.07
C VAL A 153 -3.76 -17.51 -13.38
N GLU A 154 -4.51 -18.43 -14.00
CA GLU A 154 -4.69 -19.79 -13.49
C GLU A 154 -3.36 -20.57 -13.47
N LYS A 155 -2.60 -20.53 -14.58
CA LYS A 155 -1.26 -21.17 -14.68
C LYS A 155 -0.23 -20.55 -13.72
N ILE A 156 -0.32 -19.25 -13.44
CA ILE A 156 0.54 -18.52 -12.50
C ILE A 156 0.15 -18.86 -11.06
N ALA A 157 -1.15 -18.89 -10.73
CA ALA A 157 -1.63 -19.33 -9.42
C ALA A 157 -1.11 -20.75 -9.13
N GLN A 158 -1.24 -21.67 -10.10
CA GLN A 158 -0.72 -23.04 -10.00
C GLN A 158 0.83 -23.13 -9.89
N ARG A 159 1.59 -22.21 -10.51
CA ARG A 159 3.07 -22.21 -10.46
C ARG A 159 3.66 -21.48 -9.25
N VAL A 160 3.03 -20.41 -8.78
CA VAL A 160 3.52 -19.51 -7.72
C VAL A 160 3.09 -19.98 -6.34
N LEU A 161 1.92 -20.62 -6.24
CA LEU A 161 1.46 -21.31 -5.05
C LEU A 161 1.93 -22.77 -5.17
N LYS A 162 3.02 -23.13 -4.50
CA LYS A 162 3.42 -24.54 -4.38
C LYS A 162 3.26 -25.00 -2.93
N GLY A 163 2.90 -26.28 -2.79
CA GLY A 163 2.84 -26.95 -1.49
C GLY A 163 1.59 -26.63 -0.67
N PRO A 164 1.62 -26.82 0.66
CA PRO A 164 0.44 -26.81 1.54
C PRO A 164 -0.40 -25.54 1.50
N ARG A 165 0.22 -24.41 1.13
CA ARG A 165 -0.42 -23.09 1.07
C ARG A 165 -1.34 -22.91 -0.14
N LEU A 166 -1.06 -23.58 -1.27
CA LEU A 166 -2.00 -23.65 -2.40
C LEU A 166 -3.25 -24.43 -1.98
N THR A 167 -3.04 -25.57 -1.32
CA THR A 167 -4.12 -26.45 -0.87
C THR A 167 -5.01 -25.76 0.16
N ALA A 168 -4.43 -24.99 1.09
CA ALA A 168 -5.17 -24.19 2.06
C ALA A 168 -6.00 -23.07 1.40
N ALA A 169 -5.41 -22.33 0.46
CA ALA A 169 -6.13 -21.29 -0.29
C ALA A 169 -7.27 -21.87 -1.14
N ILE A 170 -7.04 -23.00 -1.83
CA ILE A 170 -8.08 -23.70 -2.58
C ILE A 170 -9.20 -24.22 -1.64
N ALA A 171 -8.84 -24.74 -0.46
CA ALA A 171 -9.81 -25.23 0.51
C ALA A 171 -10.68 -24.10 1.09
N GLU A 172 -10.09 -22.95 1.39
CA GLU A 172 -10.80 -21.75 1.87
C GLU A 172 -11.73 -21.19 0.79
N ILE A 173 -11.29 -21.15 -0.46
CA ILE A 173 -12.11 -20.76 -1.62
C ILE A 173 -13.28 -21.74 -1.83
N ASN A 174 -13.06 -23.05 -1.71
CA ASN A 174 -14.11 -24.05 -1.84
C ASN A 174 -15.10 -24.05 -0.67
N ALA A 175 -14.67 -23.62 0.52
CA ALA A 175 -15.55 -23.43 1.66
C ALA A 175 -16.47 -22.22 1.47
N LEU A 176 -15.95 -21.13 0.89
CA LEU A 176 -16.74 -19.92 0.58
C LEU A 176 -17.75 -20.15 -0.56
N ARG A 177 -17.56 -21.13 -1.43
CA ARG A 177 -18.50 -21.51 -2.50
C ARG A 177 -19.67 -22.41 -2.04
N LYS A 178 -19.62 -22.95 -0.83
CA LYS A 178 -20.64 -23.88 -0.30
C LYS A 178 -21.63 -23.23 0.67
N ASN A 179 -21.44 -21.96 1.00
CA ASN A 179 -22.39 -21.11 1.71
C ASN A 179 -22.96 -20.08 0.73
#